data_AF-A0A9P0G5H5-F1
#
_entry.id   AF-A0A9P0G5H5-F1
#
_cell.length_a   1.000
_cell.length_b   1.000
_cell.length_c   1.000
_cell.angle_alpha   90.00
_cell.angle_beta   90.00
_cell.angle_gamma   90.00
#
_symmetry.space_group_name_H-M   'P 1'
#
loop_
_entity.id
_entity.type
_entity.pdbx_description
1 polymer ?
#
loop_
_entity_poly.entity_id
_entity_poly.type
_entity_poly.pdbx_seq_one_letter_code
_entity_poly.pdbx_strand_id
1 'polypeptide(L)'
;MPYDYFCPMVKLRLSSRTCETYGLYHASVKSLNRHIEKIHKKVNTHTDRKVRPVRVAARRANELMCIIQNLEHHDVEWLDENYVDIPKSNESEQTHNTEQQSKQSNVIENLEGFMD
;
A
#
# COMPACT_ATOMS: atom_id res chain seq x y z
N MET A 1 23.44 -3.00 -1.44
CA MET A 1 22.84 -4.07 -0.62
C MET A 1 21.60 -3.49 0.07
N PRO A 2 20.41 -4.10 -0.01
CA PRO A 2 19.16 -3.53 0.55
C PRO A 2 19.23 -3.29 2.06
N TYR A 3 18.54 -2.25 2.57
CA TYR A 3 18.47 -1.92 3.99
C TYR A 3 18.02 -3.11 4.86
N ASP A 4 17.09 -3.92 4.35
CA ASP A 4 16.52 -5.09 5.04
C ASP A 4 17.57 -6.10 5.52
N TYR A 5 18.76 -6.16 4.92
CA TYR A 5 19.85 -7.05 5.36
C TYR A 5 20.49 -6.61 6.68
N PHE A 6 20.42 -5.32 7.01
CA PHE A 6 21.01 -4.74 8.21
C PHE A 6 20.00 -4.61 9.35
N CYS A 7 18.70 -4.71 9.07
CA CYS A 7 17.65 -4.59 10.08
C CYS A 7 17.34 -5.94 10.76
N PRO A 8 17.65 -6.12 12.06
CA PRO A 8 17.42 -7.39 12.76
C PRO A 8 15.95 -7.83 12.76
N MET A 9 15.03 -6.87 12.81
CA MET A 9 13.58 -7.11 12.83
C MET A 9 13.04 -7.71 11.52
N VAL A 10 13.71 -7.42 10.41
CA VAL A 10 13.27 -7.84 9.06
C VAL A 10 14.04 -9.06 8.58
N LYS A 11 15.16 -9.40 9.24
CA LYS A 11 16.02 -10.54 8.91
C LYS A 11 15.25 -11.86 8.82
N LEU A 12 14.27 -12.09 9.70
CA LEU A 12 13.40 -13.27 9.69
C LEU A 12 12.54 -13.40 8.42
N ARG A 13 12.32 -12.30 7.69
CA ARG A 13 11.50 -12.25 6.47
C ARG A 13 12.35 -12.20 5.20
N LEU A 14 13.67 -12.17 5.30
CA LEU A 14 14.56 -12.14 4.12
C LEU A 14 14.43 -13.43 3.31
N SER A 15 14.47 -14.59 3.95
CA SER A 15 14.31 -15.88 3.27
C SER A 15 13.00 -15.98 2.49
N SER A 16 11.89 -15.50 3.07
CA SER A 16 10.57 -15.49 2.42
C SER A 16 10.46 -14.60 1.16
N ARG A 17 11.48 -13.77 0.91
CA ARG A 17 11.54 -12.81 -0.19
C ARG A 17 12.74 -13.03 -1.10
N THR A 18 13.52 -14.08 -0.88
CA THR A 18 14.69 -14.41 -1.68
C THR A 18 14.41 -15.66 -2.49
N CYS A 19 14.73 -15.63 -3.78
CA CYS A 19 14.67 -16.82 -4.62
C CYS A 19 15.74 -17.82 -4.17
N GLU A 20 15.34 -19.03 -3.81
CA GLU A 20 16.26 -20.07 -3.33
C GLU A 20 17.23 -20.54 -4.42
N THR A 21 16.79 -20.55 -5.67
CA THR A 21 17.61 -21.01 -6.81
C THR A 21 18.71 -20.01 -7.18
N TYR A 22 18.39 -18.72 -7.18
CA TYR A 22 19.30 -17.67 -7.67
C TYR A 22 19.87 -16.78 -6.56
N GLY A 23 19.40 -16.93 -5.31
CA GLY A 23 19.75 -16.04 -4.21
C GLY A 23 19.27 -14.59 -4.38
N LEU A 24 18.40 -14.34 -5.37
CA LEU A 24 17.95 -12.99 -5.71
C LEU A 24 16.90 -12.50 -4.71
N TYR A 25 17.18 -11.36 -4.07
CA TYR A 25 16.24 -10.70 -3.17
C TYR A 25 15.17 -9.92 -3.94
N HIS A 26 13.93 -9.99 -3.46
CA HIS A 26 12.80 -9.23 -3.98
C HIS A 26 12.17 -8.34 -2.90
N ALA A 27 11.76 -7.12 -3.27
CA ALA A 27 11.18 -6.17 -2.31
C ALA A 27 9.88 -6.68 -1.66
N SER A 28 9.13 -7.55 -2.34
CA SER A 28 7.88 -8.15 -1.85
C SER A 28 7.74 -9.63 -2.22
N VAL A 29 6.91 -10.35 -1.46
CA VAL A 29 6.53 -11.73 -1.77
C VAL A 29 5.81 -11.82 -3.13
N LYS A 30 4.97 -10.83 -3.46
CA LYS A 30 4.30 -10.74 -4.77
C LYS A 30 5.31 -10.68 -5.92
N SER A 31 6.36 -9.88 -5.79
CA SER A 31 7.41 -9.80 -6.81
C SER A 31 8.24 -11.08 -6.92
N LEU A 32 8.49 -11.77 -5.79
CA LEU A 32 9.14 -13.09 -5.81
C LEU A 32 8.26 -14.13 -6.53
N ASN A 33 6.96 -14.19 -6.22
CA ASN A 33 6.04 -15.12 -6.86
C ASN A 33 5.99 -14.91 -8.38
N ARG A 34 5.89 -13.64 -8.81
CA ARG A 34 5.97 -13.29 -10.23
C ARG A 34 7.29 -13.71 -10.87
N HIS A 35 8.42 -13.58 -10.17
CA HIS A 35 9.71 -14.07 -10.65
C HIS A 35 9.71 -15.60 -10.80
N ILE A 36 9.19 -16.32 -9.81
CA ILE A 36 9.10 -17.79 -9.85
C ILE A 36 8.22 -18.25 -11.03
N GLU A 37 7.07 -17.61 -11.23
CA GLU A 37 6.18 -17.92 -12.35
C GLU A 37 6.83 -17.68 -13.71
N LYS A 38 7.52 -16.54 -13.89
CA LYS A 38 8.11 -16.18 -15.18
C LYS A 38 9.42 -16.91 -15.48
N ILE A 39 10.31 -17.02 -14.49
CA ILE A 39 11.67 -17.52 -14.68
C ILE A 39 11.75 -19.03 -14.44
N HIS A 40 11.13 -19.53 -13.37
CA HIS A 40 11.12 -20.96 -13.08
C HIS A 40 9.98 -21.71 -13.78
N LYS A 41 9.05 -20.99 -14.42
CA LYS A 41 7.84 -21.58 -15.05
C LYS A 41 7.07 -22.48 -14.10
N LYS A 42 7.15 -22.19 -12.79
CA LYS A 42 6.50 -22.94 -11.72
C LYS A 42 5.34 -22.12 -11.19
N VAL A 43 4.16 -22.72 -11.13
CA VAL A 43 3.02 -22.12 -10.44
C VAL A 43 3.34 -22.19 -8.95
N ASN A 44 3.47 -21.03 -8.30
CA ASN A 44 3.72 -21.02 -6.87
C ASN A 44 2.41 -21.35 -6.15
N THR A 45 2.28 -22.59 -5.68
CA THR A 45 1.09 -23.07 -4.95
C THR A 45 1.10 -22.64 -3.49
N HIS A 46 1.81 -21.56 -3.14
CA HIS A 46 1.70 -20.98 -1.81
C HIS A 46 0.22 -20.78 -1.55
N THR A 47 -0.28 -21.56 -0.59
CA THR A 47 -1.59 -21.35 -0.02
C THR A 47 -1.47 -19.99 0.63
N ASP A 48 -1.91 -18.95 -0.08
CA ASP A 48 -2.13 -17.63 0.49
C ASP A 48 -3.15 -17.84 1.60
N ARG A 49 -2.64 -18.20 2.78
CA ARG A 49 -3.42 -18.30 3.99
C ARG A 49 -4.01 -16.92 4.12
N LYS A 50 -5.32 -16.83 3.88
CA LYS A 50 -6.04 -15.57 3.91
C LYS A 50 -5.71 -14.88 5.23
N VAL A 51 -4.95 -13.79 5.15
CA VAL A 51 -4.59 -13.02 6.34
C VAL A 51 -5.79 -12.16 6.67
N ARG A 52 -6.22 -12.20 7.94
CA ARG A 52 -7.24 -11.27 8.40
C ARG A 52 -6.68 -9.85 8.31
N PRO A 53 -7.28 -8.94 7.52
CA PRO A 53 -6.81 -7.57 7.46
C PRO A 53 -7.01 -6.92 8.83
N VAL A 54 -5.99 -6.20 9.28
CA VAL A 54 -6.09 -5.33 10.44
C VAL A 54 -6.28 -3.92 9.93
N ARG A 55 -7.30 -3.23 10.44
CA ARG A 55 -7.51 -1.81 10.12
C ARG A 55 -6.41 -0.98 10.80
N VAL A 56 -5.51 -0.41 10.00
CA VAL A 56 -4.40 0.42 10.47
C VAL A 56 -4.92 1.67 11.20
N ALA A 57 -5.93 2.33 10.64
CA ALA A 57 -6.58 3.50 11.25
C ALA A 57 -7.06 3.23 12.68
N ALA A 58 -7.62 2.04 12.95
CA ALA A 58 -8.09 1.70 14.30
C ALA A 58 -6.96 1.56 15.34
N ARG A 59 -5.70 1.36 14.91
CA ARG A 59 -4.53 1.32 15.80
C ARG A 59 -3.88 2.70 16.00
N ARG A 60 -4.23 3.66 15.14
CA ARG A 60 -3.68 5.00 15.06
C ARG A 60 -4.82 6.01 15.28
N ALA A 61 -5.58 5.82 16.35
CA ALA A 61 -6.85 6.54 16.55
C ALA A 61 -6.68 8.06 16.61
N ASN A 62 -5.51 8.55 17.04
CA ASN A 62 -5.19 9.97 17.17
C ASN A 62 -4.39 10.50 15.97
N GLU A 63 -4.20 9.71 14.91
CA GLU A 63 -3.45 10.13 13.73
C GLU A 63 -4.36 10.17 12.49
N LEU A 64 -4.14 11.18 11.65
CA LEU A 64 -4.82 11.37 10.38
C LEU A 64 -3.86 11.03 9.24
N MET A 65 -4.35 10.28 8.25
CA MET A 65 -3.61 10.04 7.02
C MET A 65 -3.75 11.27 6.13
N CYS A 66 -2.68 12.04 6.00
CA CYS A 66 -2.64 13.31 5.29
C CYS A 66 -1.84 13.17 4.00
N ILE A 67 -2.28 13.89 2.96
CA ILE A 67 -1.48 14.10 1.76
C ILE A 67 -0.67 15.39 2.00
N ILE A 68 0.64 15.27 2.10
CA ILE A 68 1.55 16.41 2.21
C ILE A 68 1.91 16.84 0.79
N GLN A 69 1.39 17.99 0.39
CA GLN A 69 1.66 18.55 -0.91
C GLN A 69 2.84 19.51 -0.84
N ASN A 70 3.99 19.07 -1.34
CA ASN A 70 5.14 19.91 -1.60
C ASN A 70 5.10 20.39 -3.06
N LEU A 71 5.89 21.42 -3.41
CA LEU A 71 5.89 22.00 -4.77
C LEU A 71 6.07 20.97 -5.88
N GLU A 72 6.80 19.89 -5.61
CA GLU A 72 7.15 18.88 -6.63
C GLU A 72 6.52 17.51 -6.35
N HIS A 73 6.13 17.20 -5.10
CA HIS A 73 5.79 15.84 -4.67
C HIS A 73 4.54 15.82 -3.78
N HIS A 74 3.72 14.78 -3.96
CA HIS A 74 2.63 14.45 -3.04
C HIS A 74 3.08 13.24 -2.24
N ASP A 75 3.31 13.43 -0.95
CA ASP A 75 3.61 12.34 -0.03
C ASP A 75 2.39 12.03 0.85
N VAL A 76 2.34 10.84 1.42
CA VAL A 76 1.27 10.42 2.33
C VAL A 76 1.87 10.05 3.67
N GLU A 77 1.49 10.80 4.71
CA GLU A 77 2.02 10.61 6.06
C GLU A 77 0.87 10.51 7.08
N TRP A 78 1.12 9.77 8.17
CA TRP A 78 0.24 9.76 9.33
C TRP A 78 0.71 10.86 10.29
N LEU A 79 -0.12 11.88 10.48
CA LEU A 79 0.17 13.00 11.37
C LEU A 79 -0.75 12.94 12.59
N ASP A 80 -0.20 13.18 13.79
CA ASP A 80 -1.02 13.33 14.98
C ASP A 80 -2.02 14.49 14.80
N GLU A 81 -3.24 14.29 15.27
CA GLU A 81 -4.33 15.27 15.17
C GLU A 81 -3.94 16.66 15.69
N ASN A 82 -3.04 16.75 16.66
CA ASN A 82 -2.58 18.01 17.23
C ASN A 82 -1.65 18.80 16.29
N TYR A 83 -1.09 18.16 15.26
CA TYR A 83 -0.22 18.79 14.26
C TYR A 83 -0.93 19.06 12.93
N VAL A 84 -2.25 18.84 12.86
CA VAL A 84 -3.04 19.09 11.66
C VAL A 84 -4.06 20.19 11.95
N ASP A 85 -4.05 21.22 11.11
CA ASP A 85 -5.10 22.24 11.14
C ASP A 85 -6.39 21.66 10.57
N ILE A 86 -7.26 21.16 11.46
CA ILE A 86 -8.59 20.69 11.09
C ILE A 86 -9.52 21.91 11.10
N PRO A 87 -10.06 22.34 9.93
CA PRO A 87 -11.03 23.42 9.91
C PRO A 87 -12.23 23.02 10.77
N LYS A 88 -12.56 23.83 11.77
CA LYS A 88 -13.77 23.65 12.57
C LYS A 88 -14.96 23.80 11.62
N SER A 89 -15.63 22.69 11.31
CA SER A 89 -16.90 22.75 10.60
C SER A 89 -17.88 23.52 11.48
N ASN A 90 -18.31 24.69 11.03
CA ASN A 90 -19.46 25.34 11.62
C ASN A 90 -20.65 24.41 11.39
N GLU A 91 -21.15 23.76 12.44
CA GLU A 91 -22.38 22.96 12.40
C GLU A 91 -23.59 23.90 12.20
N SER A 92 -23.75 24.42 11.00
CA SER A 92 -25.02 24.96 10.49
C SER A 92 -24.84 25.42 9.04
N GLU A 93 -25.01 24.50 8.08
CA GLU A 93 -25.74 24.75 6.82
C GLU A 93 -25.93 23.43 6.04
N GLN A 94 -27.07 22.81 6.35
CA GLN A 94 -28.00 22.16 5.42
C GLN A 94 -27.55 21.01 4.49
N THR A 95 -27.96 19.81 4.90
CA THR A 95 -28.91 18.95 4.16
C THR A 95 -29.28 19.38 2.74
N HIS A 96 -28.67 18.76 1.73
CA HIS A 96 -29.29 18.03 0.62
C HIS A 96 -28.24 17.89 -0.48
N ASN A 97 -27.88 16.64 -0.78
CA ASN A 97 -27.53 16.10 -2.11
C ASN A 97 -26.96 14.69 -1.90
N THR A 98 -27.75 13.83 -1.26
CA THR A 98 -27.56 12.37 -1.31
C THR A 98 -28.72 11.80 -2.10
N GLU A 99 -28.77 12.12 -3.38
CA GLU A 99 -29.42 11.34 -4.41
C GLU A 99 -29.02 11.97 -5.75
N GLN A 100 -28.64 11.13 -6.71
CA GLN A 100 -28.19 11.50 -8.06
C GLN A 100 -26.70 11.85 -8.26
N GLN A 101 -25.81 10.90 -7.94
CA GLN A 101 -24.80 10.44 -8.93
C GLN A 101 -24.25 9.05 -8.59
N SER A 102 -25.15 8.13 -8.23
CA SER A 102 -24.94 6.70 -8.49
C SER A 102 -25.07 6.50 -10.00
N LYS A 103 -23.93 6.54 -10.73
CA LYS A 103 -23.61 5.80 -11.98
C LYS A 103 -22.49 6.51 -12.73
N GLN A 104 -21.26 6.37 -12.26
CA GLN A 104 -20.12 6.24 -13.17
C GLN A 104 -19.02 5.43 -12.49
N SER A 105 -19.04 4.13 -12.76
CA SER A 105 -17.93 3.23 -12.44
C SER A 105 -16.75 3.64 -13.32
N ASN A 106 -15.75 4.32 -12.77
CA ASN A 106 -14.49 4.51 -13.45
C ASN A 106 -13.67 3.23 -13.34
N VAL A 107 -13.92 2.33 -14.29
CA VAL A 107 -13.01 1.23 -14.61
C VAL A 107 -11.70 1.88 -15.05
N ILE A 108 -10.61 1.63 -14.34
CA ILE A 108 -9.27 1.99 -14.81
C ILE A 108 -8.93 0.97 -15.91
N GLU A 109 -9.25 1.31 -17.15
CA GLU A 109 -8.73 0.63 -18.31
C GLU A 109 -7.40 1.29 -18.70
N ASN A 110 -6.42 0.43 -19.03
CA ASN A 110 -5.10 0.74 -19.61
C ASN A 110 -3.97 1.05 -18.62
N LEU A 111 -3.25 -0.01 -18.24
CA LEU A 111 -1.89 0.04 -17.71
C LEU A 111 -0.90 -0.56 -18.72
N GLU A 112 -1.07 -0.27 -20.01
CA GLU A 112 -0.07 -0.53 -21.04
C GLU A 112 0.59 0.80 -21.39
N GLY A 113 1.84 0.98 -20.96
CA GLY A 113 2.60 2.22 -21.21
C GLY A 113 3.74 2.53 -20.25
N PHE A 114 4.17 1.58 -19.41
CA PHE A 114 5.38 1.74 -18.59
C PHE A 114 6.30 0.53 -18.77
N MET A 115 6.90 0.42 -19.97
CA MET A 115 8.15 -0.29 -20.23
C MET A 115 8.49 -0.09 -21.72
N ASP A 116 9.34 0.91 -21.99
CA ASP A 116 10.41 0.77 -22.97
C ASP A 116 11.72 0.61 -22.19
#